data_AF-A0A2M8D9N5-F1
#
_entry.id   AF-A0A2M8D9N5-F1
#
_cell.length_a   1.000
_cell.length_b   1.000
_cell.length_c   1.000
_cell.angle_alpha   90.00
_cell.angle_beta   90.00
_cell.angle_gamma   90.00
#
_symmetry.space_group_name_H-M   'P 1'
#
loop_
_entity.id
_entity.type
_entity.pdbx_description
1 polymer ?
#
loop_
_entity_poly.entity_id
_entity_poly.type
_entity_poly.pdbx_seq_one_letter_code
_entity_poly.pdbx_strand_id
1 'polypeptide(L)'
;MDLKLSPQDIDAERSVLGALMLDKDAIIMVADVLKASDFYNPNNTKIFEAIFELFERSEPIDILSVNKKLKDKNLLTEIGGSAYLTELINSVPTAAHVSYYAKLVRQKKMLRDLIHASAEITERVFDTSENPEDLLDDVEQKIFSISQKSRPSSFVPIKDELKAAYERIEKLHQGEKRGLRGVSTGFDELDNYLSGLQRSDFIILGARPSLGKTALCLDIARNAAIKTKTPVGIFSLEMSRDQVIDRIIAAEAQVTLWKLRTGRLSDDIEFEMIQEALDRLSQAPIFIDDTPSANVIQIRSMARRLQAEQGLGLLVIDYLQLIQPRTNIENMVQAMTEVSRGLKGLARELEVPILAAAQLSRAVEQREVKIPRLSDLRESGSLEQEADVVLFIYRKDRDKLQPSEEEQNTAEIIIAKHRNGPLATVQLKFDPEKVSFKSIDKMHVTE
;
A
#
# COMPACT_ATOMS: atom_id res chain seq x y z
N MET A 1 -18.92 -31.87 -28.94
CA MET A 1 -18.16 -30.72 -28.43
C MET A 1 -19.19 -29.69 -28.00
N ASP A 2 -19.39 -29.54 -26.69
CA ASP A 2 -20.23 -28.45 -26.19
C ASP A 2 -19.64 -27.11 -26.64
N LEU A 3 -20.45 -26.26 -27.29
CA LEU A 3 -20.06 -24.90 -27.58
C LEU A 3 -19.75 -24.20 -26.24
N LYS A 4 -18.46 -23.90 -26.00
CA LYS A 4 -18.05 -23.07 -24.87
C LYS A 4 -18.60 -21.66 -25.08
N LEU A 5 -19.77 -21.40 -24.52
CA LEU A 5 -20.36 -20.07 -24.45
C LEU A 5 -19.55 -19.20 -23.49
N SER A 6 -19.46 -17.91 -23.79
CA SER A 6 -18.85 -16.92 -22.90
C SER A 6 -19.62 -16.87 -21.56
N PRO A 7 -18.95 -16.71 -20.41
CA PRO A 7 -19.60 -16.64 -19.10
C PRO A 7 -20.68 -15.55 -19.05
N GLN A 8 -21.92 -15.99 -18.83
CA GLN A 8 -23.11 -15.16 -18.81
C GLN A 8 -24.13 -15.71 -17.82
N ASP A 9 -25.06 -14.86 -17.41
CA ASP A 9 -26.24 -15.22 -16.61
C ASP A 9 -27.39 -14.31 -17.04
N ILE A 10 -28.08 -14.73 -18.09
CA ILE A 10 -29.12 -13.91 -18.73
C ILE A 10 -30.32 -13.72 -17.79
N ASP A 11 -30.63 -14.70 -16.95
CA ASP A 11 -31.73 -14.62 -16.00
C ASP A 11 -31.43 -13.62 -14.88
N ALA A 12 -30.18 -13.59 -14.39
CA ALA A 12 -29.74 -12.56 -13.45
C ALA A 12 -29.78 -11.16 -14.08
N GLU A 13 -29.32 -11.00 -15.33
CA GLU A 13 -29.42 -9.71 -16.05
C GLU A 13 -30.86 -9.23 -16.17
N ARG A 14 -31.77 -10.12 -16.58
CA ARG A 14 -33.19 -9.83 -16.71
C ARG A 14 -33.81 -9.45 -15.37
N SER A 15 -33.48 -10.20 -14.32
CA SER A 15 -33.94 -9.95 -12.94
C SER A 15 -33.47 -8.59 -12.42
N VAL A 16 -32.22 -8.19 -12.70
CA VAL A 16 -31.72 -6.85 -12.34
C VAL A 16 -32.52 -5.76 -13.04
N LEU A 17 -32.64 -5.82 -14.36
CA LEU A 17 -33.34 -4.78 -15.12
C LEU A 17 -34.82 -4.68 -14.75
N GLY A 18 -35.49 -5.82 -14.59
CA GLY A 18 -36.88 -5.85 -14.14
C GLY A 18 -37.04 -5.26 -12.73
N ALA A 19 -36.15 -5.61 -11.78
CA ALA A 19 -36.20 -5.07 -10.42
C ALA A 19 -36.00 -3.56 -10.39
N LEU A 20 -35.09 -3.03 -11.22
CA LEU A 20 -34.84 -1.59 -11.36
C LEU A 20 -36.07 -0.82 -11.88
N MET A 21 -36.94 -1.46 -12.67
CA MET A 21 -38.19 -0.86 -13.17
C MET A 21 -39.39 -1.06 -12.24
N LEU A 22 -39.27 -1.93 -11.23
CA LEU A 22 -40.32 -2.23 -10.25
C LEU A 22 -40.15 -1.44 -8.95
N ASP A 23 -38.91 -1.31 -8.49
CA ASP A 23 -38.56 -0.68 -7.22
C ASP A 23 -37.63 0.52 -7.46
N LYS A 24 -38.13 1.71 -7.08
CA LYS A 24 -37.42 2.98 -7.21
C LYS A 24 -36.09 3.01 -6.43
N ASP A 25 -35.97 2.25 -5.35
CA ASP A 25 -34.79 2.28 -4.48
C ASP A 25 -33.74 1.23 -4.91
N ALA A 26 -34.12 0.30 -5.80
CA ALA A 26 -33.22 -0.76 -6.29
C ALA A 26 -31.98 -0.21 -7.01
N ILE A 27 -32.11 0.92 -7.70
CA ILE A 27 -31.00 1.54 -8.44
C ILE A 27 -29.86 1.97 -7.50
N ILE A 28 -30.17 2.41 -6.28
CA ILE A 28 -29.18 2.85 -5.29
C ILE A 28 -28.26 1.69 -4.91
N MET A 29 -28.80 0.46 -4.84
CA MET A 29 -28.03 -0.73 -4.49
C MET A 29 -27.21 -1.29 -5.67
N VAL A 30 -27.52 -0.88 -6.90
CA VAL A 30 -26.94 -1.46 -8.13
C VAL A 30 -25.96 -0.50 -8.81
N ALA A 31 -26.19 0.82 -8.72
CA ALA A 31 -25.43 1.84 -9.42
C ALA A 31 -23.92 1.77 -9.14
N ASP A 32 -23.53 1.44 -7.91
CA ASP A 32 -22.12 1.32 -7.51
C ASP A 32 -21.51 -0.05 -7.84
N VAL A 33 -22.34 -1.05 -8.15
CA VAL A 33 -21.92 -2.44 -8.35
C VAL A 33 -21.77 -2.78 -9.83
N LEU A 34 -22.66 -2.27 -10.67
CA LEU A 34 -22.75 -2.62 -12.09
C LEU A 34 -22.57 -1.42 -13.01
N LYS A 35 -21.88 -1.67 -14.13
CA LYS A 35 -21.84 -0.78 -15.29
C LYS A 35 -22.61 -1.39 -16.46
N ALA A 36 -23.00 -0.57 -17.43
CA ALA A 36 -23.65 -1.05 -18.65
C ALA A 36 -22.85 -2.15 -19.37
N SER A 37 -21.53 -2.01 -19.40
CA SER A 37 -20.61 -2.99 -20.00
C SER A 37 -20.51 -4.31 -19.24
N ASP A 38 -21.10 -4.40 -18.03
CA ASP A 38 -21.14 -5.63 -17.24
C ASP A 38 -22.22 -6.61 -17.74
N PHE A 39 -23.17 -6.14 -18.53
CA PHE A 39 -24.18 -6.99 -19.18
C PHE A 39 -23.58 -7.68 -20.40
N TYR A 40 -23.91 -8.96 -20.59
CA TYR A 40 -23.52 -9.73 -21.76
C TYR A 40 -24.47 -9.45 -22.94
N ASN A 41 -25.77 -9.36 -22.69
CA ASN A 41 -26.74 -9.12 -23.74
C ASN A 41 -26.73 -7.65 -24.17
N PRO A 42 -26.45 -7.32 -25.45
CA PRO A 42 -26.40 -5.93 -25.93
C PRO A 42 -27.70 -5.15 -25.71
N ASN A 43 -28.86 -5.83 -25.75
CA ASN A 43 -30.14 -5.18 -25.48
C ASN A 43 -30.25 -4.81 -24.01
N ASN A 44 -29.78 -5.67 -23.11
CA ASN A 44 -29.77 -5.40 -21.67
C ASN A 44 -28.80 -4.25 -21.33
N THR A 45 -27.64 -4.18 -22.00
CA THR A 45 -26.72 -3.04 -21.92
C THR A 45 -27.43 -1.72 -22.22
N LYS A 46 -28.13 -1.64 -23.37
CA LYS A 46 -28.87 -0.42 -23.79
C LYS A 46 -29.96 -0.02 -22.79
N ILE A 47 -30.66 -1.01 -22.23
CA ILE A 47 -31.71 -0.77 -21.23
C ILE A 47 -31.08 -0.23 -19.93
N PHE A 48 -29.99 -0.83 -19.46
CA PHE A 48 -29.28 -0.34 -18.27
C PHE A 48 -28.74 1.08 -18.47
N GLU A 49 -28.18 1.41 -19.64
CA GLU A 49 -27.75 2.78 -19.97
C GLU A 49 -28.91 3.78 -19.90
N ALA A 50 -30.07 3.42 -20.45
CA ALA A 50 -31.27 4.25 -20.37
C ALA A 50 -31.74 4.46 -18.92
N ILE A 51 -31.74 3.40 -18.11
CA ILE A 51 -32.06 3.45 -16.68
C ILE A 51 -31.07 4.36 -15.93
N PHE A 52 -29.77 4.18 -16.18
CA PHE A 52 -28.71 4.94 -15.51
C PHE A 52 -28.77 6.43 -15.87
N GLU A 53 -29.08 6.77 -17.12
CA GLU A 53 -29.29 8.18 -17.51
C GLU A 53 -30.52 8.82 -16.86
N LEU A 54 -31.59 8.06 -16.64
CA LEU A 54 -32.75 8.53 -15.89
C LEU A 54 -32.35 8.78 -14.43
N PHE A 55 -31.58 7.86 -13.84
CA PHE A 55 -31.03 8.00 -12.49
C PHE A 55 -30.15 9.25 -12.34
N GLU A 56 -29.20 9.49 -13.25
CA GLU A 56 -28.34 10.69 -13.22
C GLU A 56 -29.12 12.00 -13.31
N ARG A 57 -30.26 11.99 -14.01
CA ARG A 57 -31.16 13.14 -14.13
C ARG A 57 -32.18 13.23 -12.99
N SER A 58 -32.12 12.31 -12.02
CA SER A 58 -33.10 12.19 -10.94
C SER A 58 -34.54 12.06 -11.45
N GLU A 59 -34.71 11.42 -12.61
CA GLU A 59 -36.01 11.10 -13.20
C GLU A 59 -36.53 9.76 -12.66
N PRO A 60 -37.86 9.56 -12.52
CA PRO A 60 -38.42 8.28 -12.08
C PRO A 60 -38.00 7.14 -13.00
N ILE A 61 -37.65 5.99 -12.40
CA ILE A 61 -37.28 4.78 -13.14
C ILE A 61 -38.44 3.80 -13.02
N ASP A 62 -39.20 3.68 -14.10
CA ASP A 62 -40.30 2.73 -14.24
C ASP A 62 -40.41 2.30 -15.71
N ILE A 63 -41.27 1.32 -16.00
CA ILE A 63 -41.44 0.82 -17.36
C ILE A 63 -41.79 1.93 -18.37
N LEU A 64 -42.59 2.93 -17.98
CA LEU A 64 -43.05 3.97 -18.87
C LEU A 64 -41.93 4.97 -19.17
N SER A 65 -41.17 5.37 -18.15
CA SER A 65 -40.04 6.29 -18.31
C SER A 65 -38.91 5.66 -19.11
N VAL A 66 -38.58 4.39 -18.84
CA VAL A 66 -37.57 3.64 -19.60
C VAL A 66 -38.01 3.43 -21.05
N ASN A 67 -39.28 3.07 -21.29
CA ASN A 67 -39.83 2.92 -22.64
C ASN A 67 -39.74 4.23 -23.43
N LYS A 68 -40.19 5.34 -22.83
CA LYS A 68 -40.10 6.66 -23.44
C LYS A 68 -38.65 7.02 -23.78
N LYS A 69 -37.73 6.85 -22.83
CA LYS A 69 -36.30 7.13 -23.02
C LYS A 69 -35.69 6.34 -24.18
N LEU A 70 -36.00 5.04 -24.26
CA LEU A 70 -35.54 4.17 -25.35
C LEU A 70 -36.18 4.53 -26.70
N LYS A 71 -37.43 4.99 -26.69
CA LYS A 71 -38.12 5.48 -27.88
C LYS A 71 -37.49 6.77 -28.40
N ASP A 72 -37.22 7.73 -27.51
CA ASP A 72 -36.58 9.01 -27.85
C ASP A 72 -35.17 8.80 -28.43
N LYS A 73 -34.48 7.73 -28.03
CA LYS A 73 -33.19 7.30 -28.58
C LYS A 73 -33.27 6.43 -29.84
N ASN A 74 -34.47 6.11 -30.33
CA ASN A 74 -34.71 5.15 -31.43
C ASN A 74 -34.17 3.73 -31.17
N LEU A 75 -33.99 3.34 -29.90
CA LEU A 75 -33.48 2.01 -29.51
C LEU A 75 -34.60 1.01 -29.17
N LEU A 76 -35.83 1.49 -28.95
CA LEU A 76 -36.94 0.67 -28.47
C LEU A 76 -37.25 -0.52 -29.40
N THR A 77 -37.21 -0.32 -30.72
CA THR A 77 -37.45 -1.39 -31.70
C THR A 77 -36.33 -2.43 -31.70
N GLU A 78 -35.07 -2.00 -31.49
CA GLU A 78 -33.92 -2.90 -31.49
C GLU A 78 -33.90 -3.85 -30.30
N ILE A 79 -34.38 -3.40 -29.14
CA ILE A 79 -34.40 -4.21 -27.92
C ILE A 79 -35.60 -5.20 -27.86
N GLY A 80 -36.45 -5.24 -28.88
CA GLY A 80 -37.67 -6.09 -28.89
C GLY A 80 -38.97 -5.37 -28.50
N GLY A 81 -38.95 -4.03 -28.42
CA GLY A 81 -40.12 -3.22 -28.15
C GLY A 81 -40.58 -3.23 -26.69
N SER A 82 -41.75 -2.62 -26.43
CA SER A 82 -42.37 -2.57 -25.11
C SER A 82 -42.65 -3.95 -24.51
N ALA A 83 -42.83 -4.97 -25.37
CA ALA A 83 -43.08 -6.34 -24.95
C ALA A 83 -41.89 -6.92 -24.19
N TYR A 84 -40.66 -6.66 -24.65
CA TYR A 84 -39.46 -7.15 -23.96
C TYR A 84 -39.30 -6.52 -22.57
N LEU A 85 -39.56 -5.22 -22.41
CA LEU A 85 -39.54 -4.58 -21.08
C LEU A 85 -40.58 -5.18 -20.13
N THR A 86 -41.74 -5.57 -20.65
CA THR A 86 -42.79 -6.24 -19.87
C THR A 86 -42.35 -7.65 -19.45
N GLU A 87 -41.69 -8.38 -20.33
CA GLU A 87 -41.09 -9.70 -20.04
C GLU A 87 -40.04 -9.58 -18.92
N LEU A 88 -39.17 -8.57 -18.96
CA LEU A 88 -38.16 -8.33 -17.92
C LEU A 88 -38.80 -8.18 -16.54
N ILE A 89 -39.87 -7.39 -16.43
CA ILE A 89 -40.59 -7.17 -15.18
C ILE A 89 -41.24 -8.46 -14.68
N ASN A 90 -41.88 -9.21 -15.57
CA ASN A 90 -42.54 -10.47 -15.22
C ASN A 90 -41.54 -11.60 -14.87
N SER A 91 -40.27 -11.46 -15.25
CA SER A 91 -39.22 -12.42 -14.93
C SER A 91 -38.65 -12.27 -13.51
N VAL A 92 -38.96 -11.17 -12.81
CA VAL A 92 -38.42 -10.87 -11.48
C VAL A 92 -39.15 -11.67 -10.41
N PRO A 93 -38.49 -12.58 -9.67
CA PRO A 93 -39.13 -13.30 -8.57
C PRO A 93 -39.39 -12.38 -7.37
N THR A 94 -38.42 -11.53 -7.05
CA THR A 94 -38.53 -10.49 -6.01
C THR A 94 -37.49 -9.40 -6.22
N ALA A 95 -37.91 -8.14 -6.13
CA ALA A 95 -37.00 -6.99 -6.23
C ALA A 95 -36.03 -6.91 -5.04
N ALA A 96 -36.38 -7.50 -3.89
CA ALA A 96 -35.56 -7.48 -2.67
C ALA A 96 -34.20 -8.21 -2.82
N HIS A 97 -34.02 -9.01 -3.87
CA HIS A 97 -32.77 -9.73 -4.14
C HIS A 97 -31.93 -9.11 -5.26
N VAL A 98 -32.23 -7.87 -5.68
CA VAL A 98 -31.51 -7.20 -6.76
C VAL A 98 -30.00 -7.13 -6.52
N SER A 99 -29.54 -6.90 -5.29
CA SER A 99 -28.11 -6.89 -4.97
C SER A 99 -27.43 -8.23 -5.17
N TYR A 100 -28.14 -9.34 -4.97
CA TYR A 100 -27.62 -10.68 -5.23
C TYR A 100 -27.47 -10.93 -6.74
N TYR A 101 -28.51 -10.62 -7.52
CA TYR A 101 -28.45 -10.76 -8.98
C TYR A 101 -27.40 -9.83 -9.61
N ALA A 102 -27.25 -8.61 -9.10
CA ALA A 102 -26.21 -7.68 -9.53
C ALA A 102 -24.81 -8.26 -9.31
N LYS A 103 -24.57 -8.92 -8.16
CA LYS A 103 -23.30 -9.63 -7.90
C LYS A 103 -23.07 -10.77 -8.87
N LEU A 104 -24.10 -11.53 -9.26
CA LEU A 104 -23.97 -12.60 -10.25
C LEU A 104 -23.55 -12.04 -11.62
N VAL A 105 -24.22 -10.99 -12.11
CA VAL A 105 -23.85 -10.32 -13.37
C VAL A 105 -22.40 -9.84 -13.31
N ARG A 106 -22.00 -9.21 -12.19
CA ARG A 106 -20.64 -8.74 -11.97
C ARG A 106 -19.61 -9.87 -11.99
N GLN A 107 -19.92 -11.01 -11.35
CA GLN A 107 -19.05 -12.19 -11.37
C GLN A 107 -18.88 -12.72 -12.80
N LYS A 108 -19.96 -12.80 -13.59
CA LYS A 108 -19.85 -13.22 -15.00
C LYS A 108 -19.02 -12.24 -15.83
N LYS A 109 -19.18 -10.93 -15.61
CA LYS A 109 -18.32 -9.91 -16.25
C LYS A 109 -16.85 -10.09 -15.89
N MET A 110 -16.54 -10.35 -14.62
CA MET A 110 -15.17 -10.59 -14.17
C MET A 110 -14.56 -11.80 -14.88
N LEU A 111 -15.32 -12.88 -15.07
CA LEU A 111 -14.89 -14.04 -15.85
C LEU A 111 -14.65 -13.69 -17.33
N ARG A 112 -15.51 -12.85 -17.93
CA ARG A 112 -15.30 -12.37 -19.31
C ARG A 112 -14.06 -11.50 -19.43
N ASP A 113 -13.80 -10.62 -18.46
CA ASP A 113 -12.60 -9.79 -18.42
C ASP A 113 -11.33 -10.62 -18.29
N LEU A 114 -11.38 -11.71 -17.51
CA LEU A 114 -10.28 -12.67 -17.44
C LEU A 114 -10.06 -13.36 -18.79
N ILE A 115 -11.11 -13.80 -19.48
CA ILE A 115 -10.99 -14.40 -20.82
C ILE A 115 -10.38 -13.42 -21.81
N HIS A 116 -10.84 -12.16 -21.83
CA HIS A 116 -10.28 -11.13 -22.69
C HIS A 116 -8.81 -10.84 -22.36
N ALA A 117 -8.46 -10.72 -21.08
CA ALA A 117 -7.09 -10.54 -20.65
C ALA A 117 -6.23 -11.74 -21.10
N SER A 118 -6.69 -12.98 -20.91
CA SER A 118 -5.97 -14.17 -21.36
C SER A 118 -5.76 -14.21 -22.88
N ALA A 119 -6.75 -13.81 -23.67
CA ALA A 119 -6.64 -13.74 -25.13
C ALA A 119 -5.60 -12.71 -25.57
N GLU A 120 -5.62 -11.52 -24.98
CA GLU A 120 -4.64 -10.47 -25.28
C GLU A 120 -3.23 -10.84 -24.83
N ILE A 121 -3.08 -11.45 -23.65
CA ILE A 121 -1.79 -11.98 -23.18
C ILE A 121 -1.27 -13.02 -24.17
N THR A 122 -2.14 -13.91 -24.65
CA THR A 122 -1.76 -14.93 -25.65
C THR A 122 -1.25 -14.27 -26.93
N GLU A 123 -1.96 -13.25 -27.43
CA GLU A 123 -1.54 -12.49 -28.61
C GLU A 123 -0.18 -11.81 -28.41
N ARG A 124 0.02 -11.14 -27.27
CA ARG A 124 1.29 -10.47 -26.93
C ARG A 124 2.46 -11.44 -26.77
N VAL A 125 2.24 -12.63 -26.22
CA VAL A 125 3.30 -13.67 -26.11
C VAL A 125 3.82 -14.10 -27.49
N PHE A 126 3.00 -14.01 -28.54
CA PHE A 126 3.46 -14.30 -29.91
C PHE A 126 4.19 -13.13 -30.58
N ASP A 127 4.13 -11.92 -30.01
CA ASP A 127 4.88 -10.75 -30.50
C ASP A 127 6.31 -10.76 -29.93
N THR A 128 7.29 -11.05 -30.79
CA THR A 128 8.70 -11.16 -30.40
C THR A 128 9.40 -9.81 -30.21
N SER A 129 8.70 -8.68 -30.42
CA SER A 129 9.26 -7.34 -30.23
C SER A 129 9.19 -6.84 -28.77
N GLU A 130 8.41 -7.50 -27.92
CA GLU A 130 8.18 -7.10 -26.54
C GLU A 130 9.17 -7.75 -25.57
N ASN A 131 9.62 -6.99 -24.56
CA ASN A 131 10.47 -7.54 -23.49
C ASN A 131 9.62 -8.44 -22.57
N PRO A 132 10.01 -9.70 -22.32
CA PRO A 132 9.25 -10.61 -21.46
C PRO A 132 8.98 -10.11 -20.04
N GLU A 133 9.89 -9.35 -19.43
CA GLU A 133 9.71 -8.80 -18.08
C GLU A 133 8.62 -7.73 -18.04
N ASP A 134 8.54 -6.93 -19.11
CA ASP A 134 7.58 -5.86 -19.29
C ASP A 134 6.16 -6.42 -19.48
N LEU A 135 6.05 -7.44 -20.33
CA LEU A 135 4.83 -8.20 -20.54
C LEU A 135 4.32 -8.81 -19.22
N LEU A 136 5.22 -9.32 -18.38
CA LEU A 136 4.86 -9.94 -17.12
C LEU A 136 4.32 -8.93 -16.09
N ASP A 137 4.92 -7.73 -15.95
CA ASP A 137 4.36 -6.64 -15.11
C ASP A 137 3.00 -6.19 -15.62
N ASP A 138 2.83 -6.04 -16.94
CA ASP A 138 1.56 -5.67 -17.56
C ASP A 138 0.47 -6.72 -17.30
N VAL A 139 0.80 -8.00 -17.43
CA VAL A 139 -0.10 -9.12 -17.11
C VAL A 139 -0.52 -9.03 -15.64
N GLU A 140 0.44 -8.88 -14.73
CA GLU A 140 0.17 -8.79 -13.29
C GLU A 140 -0.71 -7.59 -12.95
N GLN A 141 -0.39 -6.40 -13.49
CA GLN A 141 -1.22 -5.20 -13.31
C GLN A 141 -2.62 -5.41 -13.86
N LYS A 142 -2.77 -6.06 -15.01
CA LYS A 142 -4.07 -6.29 -15.65
C LYS A 142 -4.93 -7.24 -14.82
N ILE A 143 -4.38 -8.37 -14.39
CA ILE A 143 -5.06 -9.32 -13.50
C ILE A 143 -5.40 -8.67 -12.17
N PHE A 144 -4.46 -7.94 -11.57
CA PHE A 144 -4.68 -7.23 -10.32
C PHE A 144 -5.79 -6.17 -10.45
N SER A 145 -5.81 -5.43 -11.56
CA SER A 145 -6.87 -4.44 -11.84
C SER A 145 -8.25 -5.07 -11.97
N ILE A 146 -8.35 -6.29 -12.53
CA ILE A 146 -9.62 -7.04 -12.60
C ILE A 146 -10.09 -7.39 -11.17
N SER A 147 -9.17 -7.75 -10.28
CA SER A 147 -9.47 -8.01 -8.88
C SER A 147 -9.82 -6.75 -8.08
N GLN A 148 -9.23 -5.58 -8.42
CA GLN A 148 -9.41 -4.31 -7.71
C GLN A 148 -10.46 -3.36 -8.30
N LYS A 149 -11.00 -3.64 -9.50
CA LYS A 149 -11.99 -2.81 -10.23
C LYS A 149 -13.32 -2.55 -9.49
N SER A 150 -13.42 -2.93 -8.22
CA SER A 150 -14.46 -2.56 -7.27
C SER A 150 -14.31 -1.15 -6.69
N ARG A 151 -13.26 -0.38 -7.03
CA ARG A 151 -13.18 1.06 -6.71
C ARG A 151 -13.10 1.91 -7.98
N PRO A 152 -14.13 2.73 -8.30
CA PRO A 152 -14.09 3.59 -9.48
C PRO A 152 -13.12 4.76 -9.29
N SER A 153 -12.30 5.00 -10.32
CA SER A 153 -11.49 6.21 -10.50
C SER A 153 -12.34 7.36 -11.05
N SER A 154 -13.38 7.76 -10.33
CA SER A 154 -14.23 8.91 -10.67
C SER A 154 -13.92 10.09 -9.75
N PHE A 155 -14.21 11.31 -10.22
CA PHE A 155 -14.27 12.45 -9.32
C PHE A 155 -15.35 12.18 -8.28
N VAL A 156 -14.97 12.18 -6.99
CA VAL A 156 -15.89 12.00 -5.87
C VAL A 156 -16.28 13.39 -5.34
N PRO A 157 -17.57 13.75 -5.29
CA PRO A 157 -18.01 14.96 -4.62
C PRO A 157 -17.55 14.98 -3.16
N ILE A 158 -16.95 16.09 -2.71
CA ILE A 158 -16.40 16.19 -1.34
C ILE A 158 -17.42 15.84 -0.26
N LYS A 159 -18.70 16.16 -0.49
CA LYS A 159 -19.82 15.89 0.43
C LYS A 159 -19.93 14.41 0.83
N ASP A 160 -19.56 13.50 -0.07
CA ASP A 160 -19.69 12.05 0.14
C ASP A 160 -18.56 11.54 1.05
N GLU A 161 -17.43 12.25 1.10
CA GLU A 161 -16.26 11.96 1.95
C GLU A 161 -16.30 12.67 3.32
N LEU A 162 -17.08 13.74 3.47
CA LEU A 162 -17.10 14.55 4.70
C LEU A 162 -17.55 13.74 5.92
N LYS A 163 -18.53 12.84 5.77
CA LYS A 163 -19.01 12.00 6.86
C LYS A 163 -17.90 11.04 7.33
N ALA A 164 -17.24 10.36 6.40
CA ALA A 164 -16.11 9.48 6.70
C ALA A 164 -14.91 10.24 7.28
N ALA A 165 -14.68 11.49 6.87
CA ALA A 165 -13.68 12.36 7.47
C ALA A 165 -14.03 12.70 8.93
N TYR A 166 -15.28 13.06 9.21
CA TYR A 166 -15.74 13.37 10.57
C TYR A 166 -15.63 12.15 11.50
N GLU A 167 -16.08 10.98 11.06
CA GLU A 167 -15.97 9.73 11.82
C GLU A 167 -14.50 9.37 12.16
N ARG A 168 -13.56 9.66 11.24
CA ARG A 168 -12.13 9.48 11.50
C ARG A 168 -11.60 10.44 12.57
N ILE A 169 -12.03 11.70 12.56
CA ILE A 169 -11.65 12.70 13.56
C ILE A 169 -12.20 12.31 14.94
N GLU A 170 -13.46 11.88 14.99
CA GLU A 170 -14.11 11.46 16.23
C GLU A 170 -13.41 10.25 16.87
N LYS A 171 -13.02 9.25 16.07
CA LYS A 171 -12.23 8.10 16.55
C LYS A 171 -10.88 8.50 17.17
N LEU A 172 -10.21 9.52 16.61
CA LEU A 172 -8.96 10.04 17.16
C LEU A 172 -9.18 10.80 18.48
N HIS A 173 -10.36 11.37 18.69
CA HIS A 173 -10.71 12.11 19.89
C HIS A 173 -11.20 11.22 21.04
N GLN A 174 -11.94 10.15 20.74
CA GLN A 174 -12.56 9.26 21.74
C GLN A 174 -11.61 8.21 22.35
N GLY A 175 -10.40 8.01 21.79
CA GLY A 175 -9.44 7.05 22.33
C GLY A 175 -8.78 7.53 23.63
N GLU A 176 -9.05 6.85 24.76
CA GLU A 176 -8.44 7.12 26.09
C GLU A 176 -6.91 6.99 26.11
N LYS A 177 -6.31 6.38 25.08
CA LYS A 177 -4.87 6.43 24.78
C LYS A 177 -4.73 7.17 23.46
N ARG A 178 -3.87 8.21 23.40
CA ARG A 178 -3.49 8.95 22.18
C ARG A 178 -3.32 8.00 20.99
N GLY A 179 -4.38 7.77 20.24
CA GLY A 179 -4.39 6.82 19.14
C GLY A 179 -3.62 7.44 17.98
N LEU A 180 -2.53 6.81 17.56
CA LEU A 180 -1.82 7.24 16.36
C LEU A 180 -2.69 6.94 15.13
N ARG A 181 -2.73 7.88 14.20
CA ARG A 181 -3.45 7.71 12.93
C ARG A 181 -2.73 6.72 12.01
N GLY A 182 -1.41 6.76 12.02
CA GLY A 182 -0.52 5.89 11.23
C GLY A 182 0.03 4.72 12.03
N VAL A 183 0.90 3.93 11.39
CA VAL A 183 1.64 2.83 12.03
C VAL A 183 2.67 3.41 13.01
N SER A 184 2.66 2.98 14.27
CA SER A 184 3.61 3.45 15.28
C SER A 184 5.06 3.10 14.89
N THR A 185 5.98 4.05 15.06
CA THR A 185 7.43 3.79 14.97
C THR A 185 7.96 3.11 16.24
N GLY A 186 7.20 3.19 17.33
CA GLY A 186 7.57 2.72 18.65
C GLY A 186 8.48 3.67 19.43
N PHE A 187 8.75 4.86 18.88
CA PHE A 187 9.46 5.96 19.52
C PHE A 187 8.48 7.12 19.74
N ASP A 188 8.02 7.31 20.98
CA ASP A 188 6.91 8.24 21.29
C ASP A 188 7.17 9.68 20.82
N GLU A 189 8.40 10.20 20.99
CA GLU A 189 8.75 11.55 20.54
C GLU A 189 8.69 11.67 19.01
N LEU A 190 9.10 10.64 18.26
CA LEU A 190 9.00 10.62 16.80
C LEU A 190 7.54 10.48 16.35
N ASP A 191 6.78 9.61 17.00
CA ASP A 191 5.35 9.41 16.72
C ASP A 191 4.51 10.65 17.04
N ASN A 192 4.92 11.50 17.99
CA ASN A 192 4.26 12.79 18.26
C ASN A 192 4.36 13.75 17.07
N TYR A 193 5.48 13.75 16.36
CA TYR A 193 5.68 14.61 15.19
C TYR A 193 5.13 14.02 13.89
N LEU A 194 5.15 12.69 13.75
CA LEU A 194 4.68 11.99 12.54
C LEU A 194 3.19 11.60 12.60
N SER A 195 2.61 11.50 13.81
CA SER A 195 1.34 10.82 14.06
C SER A 195 1.35 9.34 13.60
N GLY A 196 2.52 8.71 13.66
CA GLY A 196 2.82 7.42 13.04
C GLY A 196 3.06 7.51 11.52
N LEU A 197 3.52 6.42 10.92
CA LEU A 197 3.73 6.30 9.48
C LEU A 197 2.38 6.18 8.76
N GLN A 198 2.01 7.18 7.96
CA GLN A 198 0.70 7.26 7.35
C GLN A 198 0.56 6.30 6.15
N ARG A 199 -0.65 5.78 5.95
CA ARG A 199 -0.98 4.99 4.76
C ARG A 199 -0.73 5.79 3.49
N SER A 200 -0.23 5.11 2.46
CA SER A 200 0.09 5.68 1.15
C SER A 200 1.27 6.67 1.12
N ASP A 201 1.95 6.88 2.24
CA ASP A 201 3.16 7.70 2.30
C ASP A 201 4.40 6.88 1.89
N PHE A 202 5.30 7.56 1.19
CA PHE A 202 6.65 7.10 0.89
C PHE A 202 7.62 7.87 1.79
N ILE A 203 8.24 7.15 2.71
CA ILE A 203 9.13 7.67 3.74
C ILE A 203 10.56 7.27 3.40
N ILE A 204 11.46 8.26 3.34
CA ILE A 204 12.89 8.01 3.13
C ILE A 204 13.64 8.17 4.44
N LEU A 205 14.48 7.19 4.78
CA LEU A 205 15.45 7.28 5.86
C LEU A 205 16.86 7.37 5.30
N GLY A 206 17.42 8.58 5.27
CA GLY A 206 18.76 8.86 4.79
C GLY A 206 19.81 8.81 5.90
N ALA A 207 20.95 8.16 5.66
CA ALA A 207 22.11 8.29 6.54
C ALA A 207 23.43 8.03 5.80
N ARG A 208 24.53 8.49 6.40
CA ARG A 208 25.87 8.02 6.00
C ARG A 208 26.06 6.54 6.40
N PRO A 209 26.97 5.81 5.74
CA PRO A 209 27.33 4.46 6.15
C PRO A 209 27.66 4.36 7.65
N SER A 210 27.32 3.24 8.27
CA SER A 210 27.62 2.94 9.68
C SER A 210 26.96 3.84 10.75
N LEU A 211 26.01 4.71 10.38
CA LEU A 211 25.30 5.55 11.36
C LEU A 211 24.03 4.90 11.96
N GLY A 212 23.64 3.72 11.50
CA GLY A 212 22.50 2.96 12.05
C GLY A 212 21.22 2.98 11.19
N LYS A 213 21.31 3.29 9.89
CA LYS A 213 20.16 3.28 8.94
C LYS A 213 19.32 2.01 9.03
N THR A 214 19.94 0.85 8.81
CA THR A 214 19.30 -0.47 8.90
C THR A 214 18.77 -0.74 10.31
N ALA A 215 19.53 -0.40 11.34
CA ALA A 215 19.11 -0.63 12.73
C ALA A 215 17.80 0.09 13.03
N LEU A 216 17.68 1.37 12.67
CA LEU A 216 16.45 2.14 12.88
C LEU A 216 15.28 1.59 12.06
N CYS A 217 15.50 1.21 10.79
CA CYS A 217 14.47 0.55 9.98
C CYS A 217 13.95 -0.73 10.65
N LEU A 218 14.84 -1.58 11.15
CA LEU A 218 14.49 -2.84 11.82
C LEU A 218 13.83 -2.61 13.17
N ASP A 219 14.24 -1.59 13.94
CA ASP A 219 13.59 -1.23 15.20
C ASP A 219 12.15 -0.76 14.96
N ILE A 220 11.91 0.07 13.95
CA ILE A 220 10.57 0.50 13.55
C ILE A 220 9.72 -0.70 13.13
N ALA A 221 10.25 -1.56 12.26
CA ALA A 221 9.59 -2.78 11.81
C ALA A 221 9.21 -3.70 12.98
N ARG A 222 10.17 -3.96 13.88
CA ARG A 222 9.99 -4.78 15.07
C ARG A 222 8.92 -4.19 15.99
N ASN A 223 9.02 -2.90 16.30
CA ASN A 223 8.06 -2.22 17.17
C ASN A 223 6.64 -2.29 16.61
N ALA A 224 6.45 -2.03 15.32
CA ALA A 224 5.14 -2.12 14.66
C ALA A 224 4.57 -3.56 14.70
N ALA A 225 5.41 -4.57 14.45
CA ALA A 225 4.98 -5.96 14.44
C ALA A 225 4.68 -6.50 15.85
N ILE A 226 5.47 -6.12 16.86
CA ILE A 226 5.30 -6.63 18.23
C ILE A 226 4.23 -5.85 18.99
N LYS A 227 4.31 -4.51 19.01
CA LYS A 227 3.44 -3.67 19.85
C LYS A 227 2.04 -3.51 19.27
N THR A 228 1.94 -3.30 17.95
CA THR A 228 0.66 -3.03 17.27
C THR A 228 0.18 -4.18 16.40
N LYS A 229 0.88 -5.33 16.41
CA LYS A 229 0.56 -6.53 15.61
C LYS A 229 0.35 -6.22 14.13
N THR A 230 1.06 -5.21 13.63
CA THR A 230 0.97 -4.78 12.24
C THR A 230 1.81 -5.69 11.35
N PRO A 231 1.25 -6.32 10.30
CA PRO A 231 2.03 -7.12 9.36
C PRO A 231 3.08 -6.28 8.63
N VAL A 232 4.35 -6.67 8.74
CA VAL A 232 5.49 -5.94 8.16
C VAL A 232 6.22 -6.80 7.14
N GLY A 233 6.37 -6.29 5.92
CA GLY A 233 7.28 -6.84 4.91
C GLY A 233 8.63 -6.13 4.97
N ILE A 234 9.73 -6.87 4.86
CA ILE A 234 11.10 -6.34 4.84
C ILE A 234 11.82 -6.89 3.61
N PHE A 235 12.23 -6.00 2.70
CA PHE A 235 13.17 -6.31 1.63
C PHE A 235 14.58 -5.92 2.08
N SER A 236 15.41 -6.92 2.38
CA SER A 236 16.80 -6.75 2.79
C SER A 236 17.72 -7.04 1.60
N LEU A 237 18.06 -5.99 0.86
CA LEU A 237 18.87 -6.10 -0.36
C LEU A 237 20.38 -6.10 -0.06
N GLU A 238 20.78 -5.57 1.10
CA GLU A 238 22.19 -5.51 1.53
C GLU A 238 22.60 -6.69 2.42
N MET A 239 21.70 -7.14 3.29
CA MET A 239 21.98 -8.14 4.31
C MET A 239 21.22 -9.45 4.07
N SER A 240 21.80 -10.59 4.47
CA SER A 240 21.07 -11.86 4.43
C SER A 240 19.97 -11.91 5.48
N ARG A 241 18.97 -12.78 5.26
CA ARG A 241 17.88 -13.01 6.20
C ARG A 241 18.37 -13.34 7.60
N ASP A 242 19.37 -14.21 7.73
CA ASP A 242 19.95 -14.59 9.03
C ASP A 242 20.52 -13.38 9.77
N GLN A 243 21.23 -12.49 9.07
CA GLN A 243 21.80 -11.29 9.71
C GLN A 243 20.73 -10.30 10.15
N VAL A 244 19.60 -10.21 9.43
CA VAL A 244 18.45 -9.41 9.83
C VAL A 244 17.77 -10.01 11.06
N ILE A 245 17.54 -11.33 11.05
CA ILE A 245 16.94 -12.06 12.18
C ILE A 245 17.80 -11.91 13.45
N ASP A 246 19.11 -12.14 13.36
CA ASP A 246 20.04 -12.00 14.48
C ASP A 246 19.95 -10.62 15.15
N ARG A 247 19.82 -9.55 14.33
CA ARG A 247 19.66 -8.18 14.84
C ARG A 247 18.32 -7.96 15.51
N ILE A 248 17.24 -8.48 14.93
CA ILE A 248 15.90 -8.38 15.53
C ILE A 248 15.88 -9.11 16.87
N ILE A 249 16.47 -10.32 16.97
CA ILE A 249 16.55 -11.08 18.22
C ILE A 249 17.43 -10.33 19.23
N ALA A 250 18.64 -9.91 18.86
CA ALA A 250 19.54 -9.19 19.78
C ALA A 250 18.87 -7.94 20.37
N ALA A 251 18.15 -7.19 19.53
CA ALA A 251 17.44 -6.00 19.96
C ALA A 251 16.20 -6.31 20.83
N GLU A 252 15.44 -7.38 20.55
CA GLU A 252 14.27 -7.75 21.37
C GLU A 252 14.66 -8.39 22.70
N ALA A 253 15.63 -9.31 22.67
CA ALA A 253 16.18 -10.01 23.82
C ALA A 253 17.09 -9.13 24.67
N GLN A 254 17.47 -7.95 24.19
CA GLN A 254 18.39 -7.04 24.89
C GLN A 254 19.77 -7.65 25.18
N VAL A 255 20.26 -8.51 24.29
CA VAL A 255 21.57 -9.18 24.37
C VAL A 255 22.52 -8.66 23.29
N THR A 256 23.83 -8.74 23.55
CA THR A 256 24.86 -8.31 22.59
C THR A 256 24.81 -9.15 21.30
N LEU A 257 24.77 -8.50 20.14
CA LEU A 257 24.72 -9.16 18.84
C LEU A 257 25.92 -10.09 18.60
N TRP A 258 27.11 -9.70 19.06
CA TRP A 258 28.32 -10.50 18.92
C TRP A 258 28.26 -11.83 19.70
N LYS A 259 27.68 -11.82 20.91
CA LYS A 259 27.51 -13.04 21.70
C LYS A 259 26.54 -14.01 21.01
N LEU A 260 25.43 -13.48 20.50
CA LEU A 260 24.44 -14.25 19.74
C LEU A 260 25.08 -14.90 18.50
N ARG A 261 25.84 -14.13 17.72
CA ARG A 261 26.56 -14.64 16.53
C ARG A 261 27.65 -15.67 16.83
N THR A 262 28.31 -15.56 17.99
CA THR A 262 29.43 -16.45 18.34
C THR A 262 29.00 -17.64 19.21
N GLY A 263 27.74 -17.69 19.64
CA GLY A 263 27.24 -18.69 20.59
C GLY A 263 27.88 -18.59 21.97
N ARG A 264 28.59 -17.49 22.29
CA ARG A 264 29.28 -17.28 23.57
C ARG A 264 28.36 -16.64 24.61
N LEU A 265 27.18 -17.22 24.76
CA LEU A 265 26.23 -16.85 25.81
C LEU A 265 26.77 -17.44 27.11
N SER A 266 27.06 -16.56 28.07
CA SER A 266 27.87 -16.91 29.25
C SER A 266 27.01 -17.24 30.47
N ASP A 267 25.73 -16.90 30.41
CA ASP A 267 24.82 -16.79 31.54
C ASP A 267 23.47 -17.40 31.18
N ASP A 268 22.88 -18.19 32.09
CA ASP A 268 21.57 -18.81 31.91
C ASP A 268 20.48 -17.74 31.73
N ILE A 269 20.66 -16.56 32.35
CA ILE A 269 19.77 -15.40 32.20
C ILE A 269 19.74 -14.92 30.74
N GLU A 270 20.88 -14.89 30.04
CA GLU A 270 20.91 -14.47 28.63
C GLU A 270 20.10 -15.44 27.75
N PHE A 271 20.13 -16.74 28.06
CA PHE A 271 19.33 -17.73 27.35
C PHE A 271 17.83 -17.56 27.62
N GLU A 272 17.43 -17.30 28.87
CA GLU A 272 16.03 -17.01 29.22
C GLU A 272 15.52 -15.78 28.48
N MET A 273 16.28 -14.68 28.48
CA MET A 273 15.92 -13.46 27.74
C MET A 273 15.76 -13.69 26.23
N ILE A 274 16.60 -14.54 25.64
CA ILE A 274 16.49 -14.93 24.23
C ILE A 274 15.23 -15.77 24.00
N GLN A 275 14.92 -16.73 24.86
CA GLN A 275 13.72 -17.55 24.75
C GLN A 275 12.45 -16.69 24.80
N GLU A 276 12.35 -15.76 25.75
CA GLU A 276 11.22 -14.83 25.84
C GLU A 276 11.08 -13.93 24.61
N ALA A 277 12.21 -13.52 24.02
CA ALA A 277 12.19 -12.74 22.78
C ALA A 277 11.72 -13.58 21.59
N LEU A 278 12.18 -14.82 21.48
CA LEU A 278 11.74 -15.76 20.43
C LEU A 278 10.23 -16.03 20.53
N ASP A 279 9.70 -16.19 21.74
CA ASP A 279 8.26 -16.37 21.96
C ASP A 279 7.45 -15.16 21.46
N ARG A 280 7.90 -13.94 21.80
CA ARG A 280 7.27 -12.70 21.29
C ARG A 280 7.36 -12.57 19.78
N LEU A 281 8.53 -12.87 19.20
CA LEU A 281 8.79 -12.77 17.76
C LEU A 281 8.02 -13.83 16.97
N SER A 282 7.82 -15.03 17.50
CA SER A 282 7.03 -16.09 16.86
C SER A 282 5.58 -15.68 16.58
N GLN A 283 5.05 -14.73 17.35
CA GLN A 283 3.70 -14.18 17.23
C GLN A 283 3.68 -12.82 16.51
N ALA A 284 4.82 -12.33 16.03
CA ALA A 284 4.93 -11.06 15.33
C ALA A 284 4.84 -11.30 13.82
N PRO A 285 3.94 -10.62 13.09
CA PRO A 285 3.77 -10.82 11.65
C PRO A 285 4.87 -10.11 10.83
N ILE A 286 6.10 -10.61 10.91
CA ILE A 286 7.28 -10.09 10.17
C ILE A 286 7.63 -11.05 9.03
N PHE A 287 7.72 -10.53 7.81
CA PHE A 287 8.05 -11.29 6.60
C PHE A 287 9.29 -10.70 5.96
N ILE A 288 10.32 -11.51 5.72
CA ILE A 288 11.63 -11.05 5.23
C ILE A 288 11.93 -11.70 3.89
N ASP A 289 12.26 -10.88 2.90
CA ASP A 289 12.87 -11.28 1.65
C ASP A 289 14.28 -10.70 1.55
N ASP A 290 15.26 -11.55 1.24
CA ASP A 290 16.66 -11.21 1.07
C ASP A 290 17.16 -11.52 -0.35
N THR A 291 16.25 -11.52 -1.33
CA THR A 291 16.60 -11.73 -2.73
C THR A 291 17.54 -10.61 -3.18
N PRO A 292 18.79 -10.91 -3.58
CA PRO A 292 19.72 -9.89 -4.00
C PRO A 292 19.23 -9.26 -5.31
N SER A 293 19.52 -7.97 -5.49
CA SER A 293 19.29 -7.29 -6.77
C SER A 293 17.83 -7.26 -7.26
N ALA A 294 16.86 -7.25 -6.33
CA ALA A 294 15.46 -7.17 -6.70
C ALA A 294 15.14 -5.89 -7.50
N ASN A 295 14.33 -6.02 -8.54
CA ASN A 295 13.79 -4.87 -9.27
C ASN A 295 12.44 -4.42 -8.66
N VAL A 296 11.95 -3.25 -9.07
CA VAL A 296 10.69 -2.68 -8.53
C VAL A 296 9.48 -3.58 -8.80
N ILE A 297 9.48 -4.30 -9.92
CA ILE A 297 8.40 -5.20 -10.32
C ILE A 297 8.32 -6.36 -9.32
N GLN A 298 9.43 -7.04 -9.08
CA GLN A 298 9.51 -8.15 -8.11
C GLN A 298 9.06 -7.71 -6.71
N ILE A 299 9.55 -6.54 -6.25
CA ILE A 299 9.13 -5.95 -4.97
C ILE A 299 7.61 -5.74 -4.94
N ARG A 300 7.03 -5.21 -6.01
CA ARG A 300 5.58 -4.99 -6.16
C ARG A 300 4.79 -6.30 -6.15
N SER A 301 5.20 -7.31 -6.92
CA SER A 301 4.51 -8.61 -6.99
C SER A 301 4.49 -9.29 -5.62
N MET A 302 5.64 -9.28 -4.93
CA MET A 302 5.76 -9.86 -3.59
C MET A 302 4.97 -9.08 -2.54
N ALA A 303 4.99 -7.75 -2.58
CA ALA A 303 4.20 -6.92 -1.67
C ALA A 303 2.69 -7.10 -1.88
N ARG A 304 2.22 -7.22 -3.14
CA ARG A 304 0.83 -7.53 -3.46
C ARG A 304 0.41 -8.88 -2.91
N ARG A 305 1.22 -9.92 -3.13
CA ARG A 305 0.97 -11.27 -2.61
C ARG A 305 0.88 -11.25 -1.09
N LEU A 306 1.84 -10.60 -0.42
CA LEU A 306 1.84 -10.46 1.03
C LEU A 306 0.62 -9.69 1.54
N GLN A 307 0.18 -8.65 0.83
CA GLN A 307 -1.02 -7.93 1.23
C GLN A 307 -2.30 -8.77 1.08
N ALA A 308 -2.43 -9.53 0.00
CA ALA A 308 -3.57 -10.41 -0.23
C ALA A 308 -3.65 -11.56 0.79
N GLU A 309 -2.51 -12.13 1.17
CA GLU A 309 -2.45 -13.28 2.07
C GLU A 309 -2.48 -12.90 3.56
N GLN A 310 -1.82 -11.80 3.94
CA GLN A 310 -1.53 -11.48 5.35
C GLN A 310 -1.99 -10.08 5.80
N GLY A 311 -2.44 -9.22 4.87
CA GLY A 311 -2.87 -7.85 5.22
C GLY A 311 -1.73 -6.92 5.59
N LEU A 312 -0.77 -6.74 4.66
CA LEU A 312 0.39 -5.85 4.79
C LEU A 312 0.02 -4.48 5.36
N GLY A 313 0.74 -4.04 6.40
CA GLY A 313 0.54 -2.76 7.08
C GLY A 313 1.75 -1.82 7.06
N LEU A 314 2.96 -2.33 6.84
CA LEU A 314 4.20 -1.55 6.63
C LEU A 314 5.14 -2.32 5.70
N LEU A 315 5.77 -1.61 4.76
CA LEU A 315 6.82 -2.17 3.93
C LEU A 315 8.15 -1.46 4.19
N VAL A 316 9.20 -2.21 4.50
CA VAL A 316 10.56 -1.70 4.72
C VAL A 316 11.47 -2.17 3.61
N ILE A 317 12.29 -1.27 3.07
CA ILE A 317 13.26 -1.57 2.00
C ILE A 317 14.64 -1.07 2.42
N ASP A 318 15.61 -1.99 2.54
CA ASP A 318 17.00 -1.68 2.88
C ASP A 318 17.95 -2.22 1.79
N TYR A 319 18.37 -1.42 0.80
CA TYR A 319 18.12 0.01 0.62
C TYR A 319 17.98 0.39 -0.86
N LEU A 320 17.45 1.59 -1.13
CA LEU A 320 16.98 2.02 -2.45
C LEU A 320 18.02 1.85 -3.56
N GLN A 321 19.28 2.21 -3.32
CA GLN A 321 20.32 2.18 -4.35
C GLN A 321 20.73 0.76 -4.80
N LEU A 322 20.26 -0.30 -4.13
CA LEU A 322 20.46 -1.69 -4.56
C LEU A 322 19.33 -2.24 -5.43
N ILE A 323 18.22 -1.49 -5.56
CA ILE A 323 17.14 -1.86 -6.46
C ILE A 323 17.62 -1.70 -7.90
N GLN A 324 17.54 -2.78 -8.67
CA GLN A 324 17.91 -2.73 -10.07
C GLN A 324 16.86 -1.96 -10.90
N PRO A 325 17.26 -0.97 -11.70
CA PRO A 325 16.36 -0.33 -12.66
C PRO A 325 15.99 -1.33 -13.77
N ARG A 326 14.81 -1.17 -14.37
CA ARG A 326 14.30 -2.05 -15.43
C ARG A 326 15.10 -1.96 -16.72
N THR A 327 15.58 -0.77 -17.03
CA THR A 327 16.42 -0.52 -18.21
C THR A 327 17.87 -0.30 -17.79
N ASN A 328 18.81 -0.64 -18.67
CA ASN A 328 20.22 -0.24 -18.53
C ASN A 328 20.33 1.28 -18.71
N ILE A 329 19.89 2.01 -17.69
CA ILE A 329 19.99 3.46 -17.62
C ILE A 329 21.40 3.78 -17.10
N GLU A 330 22.23 4.35 -17.96
CA GLU A 330 23.59 4.80 -17.56
C GLU A 330 23.52 5.92 -16.50
N ASN A 331 22.43 6.68 -16.48
CA ASN A 331 22.22 7.77 -15.54
C ASN A 331 21.53 7.31 -14.25
N MET A 332 22.32 7.18 -13.19
CA MET A 332 21.85 6.83 -11.84
C MET A 332 20.71 7.72 -11.32
N VAL A 333 20.66 9.01 -11.69
CA VAL A 333 19.56 9.91 -11.28
C VAL A 333 18.24 9.47 -11.88
N GLN A 334 18.23 9.08 -13.16
CA GLN A 334 17.04 8.60 -13.84
C GLN A 334 16.60 7.25 -13.28
N ALA A 335 17.54 6.33 -13.03
CA ALA A 335 17.26 5.05 -12.38
C ALA A 335 16.60 5.24 -11.01
N MET A 336 17.15 6.12 -10.16
CA MET A 336 16.55 6.40 -8.85
C MET A 336 15.18 7.08 -8.95
N THR A 337 14.95 7.87 -10.01
CA THR A 337 13.63 8.49 -10.28
C THR A 337 12.58 7.46 -10.64
N GLU A 338 12.94 6.47 -11.46
CA GLU A 338 12.06 5.36 -11.81
C GLU A 338 11.69 4.55 -10.56
N VAL A 339 12.71 4.17 -9.77
CA VAL A 339 12.52 3.43 -8.52
C VAL A 339 11.63 4.18 -7.54
N SER A 340 11.91 5.46 -7.30
CA SER A 340 11.15 6.27 -6.33
C SER A 340 9.70 6.45 -6.73
N ARG A 341 9.42 6.68 -8.02
CA ARG A 341 8.05 6.77 -8.54
C ARG A 341 7.33 5.44 -8.46
N GLY A 342 8.01 4.35 -8.81
CA GLY A 342 7.46 3.01 -8.74
C GLY A 342 7.05 2.63 -7.31
N LEU A 343 7.89 2.96 -6.33
CA LEU A 343 7.60 2.75 -4.91
C LEU A 343 6.52 3.70 -4.38
N LYS A 344 6.52 4.98 -4.76
CA LYS A 344 5.42 5.89 -4.38
C LYS A 344 4.07 5.44 -4.96
N GLY A 345 4.07 4.95 -6.19
CA GLY A 345 2.92 4.30 -6.81
C GLY A 345 2.45 3.08 -6.00
N LEU A 346 3.39 2.20 -5.63
CA LEU A 346 3.11 1.02 -4.81
C LEU A 346 2.50 1.38 -3.44
N ALA A 347 3.04 2.39 -2.75
CA ALA A 347 2.53 2.85 -1.46
C ALA A 347 1.05 3.25 -1.57
N ARG A 348 0.70 4.01 -2.63
CA ARG A 348 -0.68 4.45 -2.90
C ARG A 348 -1.60 3.31 -3.30
N GLU A 349 -1.10 2.40 -4.13
CA GLU A 349 -1.86 1.24 -4.61
C GLU A 349 -2.24 0.30 -3.47
N LEU A 350 -1.29 0.02 -2.56
CA LEU A 350 -1.49 -0.87 -1.43
C LEU A 350 -2.11 -0.17 -0.21
N GLU A 351 -2.22 1.15 -0.21
CA GLU A 351 -2.60 1.97 0.95
C GLU A 351 -1.74 1.69 2.18
N VAL A 352 -0.43 1.50 1.98
CA VAL A 352 0.55 1.08 3.00
C VAL A 352 1.72 2.07 3.04
N PRO A 353 2.21 2.47 4.24
CA PRO A 353 3.47 3.21 4.34
C PRO A 353 4.64 2.38 3.81
N ILE A 354 5.47 2.99 2.96
CA ILE A 354 6.75 2.39 2.54
C ILE A 354 7.89 3.18 3.16
N LEU A 355 8.65 2.54 4.05
CA LEU A 355 9.88 3.07 4.65
C LEU A 355 11.08 2.54 3.87
N ALA A 356 11.73 3.41 3.11
CA ALA A 356 12.90 3.06 2.32
C ALA A 356 14.16 3.74 2.83
N ALA A 357 15.16 2.92 3.16
CA ALA A 357 16.48 3.38 3.51
C ALA A 357 17.21 3.93 2.27
N ALA A 358 17.92 5.03 2.43
CA ALA A 358 18.74 5.65 1.39
C ALA A 358 20.14 6.00 1.92
N GLN A 359 21.15 5.77 1.10
CA GLN A 359 22.49 6.29 1.37
C GLN A 359 22.61 7.75 0.92
N LEU A 360 23.35 8.56 1.66
CA LEU A 360 23.62 9.97 1.33
C LEU A 360 24.87 10.13 0.46
N SER A 361 24.93 11.23 -0.29
CA SER A 361 26.15 11.66 -0.99
C SER A 361 27.33 11.82 -0.02
N ARG A 362 28.55 11.53 -0.52
CA ARG A 362 29.80 11.79 0.20
C ARG A 362 30.07 13.29 0.41
N ALA A 363 29.36 14.18 -0.29
CA ALA A 363 29.46 15.63 -0.09
C ALA A 363 29.14 16.07 1.35
N VAL A 364 28.36 15.27 2.09
CA VAL A 364 28.12 15.49 3.53
C VAL A 364 29.41 15.50 4.33
N GLU A 365 30.38 14.66 3.97
CA GLU A 365 31.61 14.45 4.73
C GLU A 365 32.63 15.56 4.54
N GLN A 366 32.51 16.32 3.44
CA GLN A 366 33.40 17.42 3.09
C GLN A 366 33.04 18.73 3.82
N ARG A 367 31.87 18.77 4.48
CA ARG A 367 31.43 19.94 5.24
C ARG A 367 32.03 19.95 6.65
N GLU A 368 32.28 21.14 7.17
CA GLU A 368 32.68 21.33 8.57
C GLU A 368 31.62 20.77 9.53
N VAL A 369 30.35 21.04 9.22
CA VAL A 369 29.18 20.51 9.94
C VAL A 369 28.50 19.46 9.07
N LYS A 370 28.67 18.19 9.45
CA LYS A 370 28.24 17.01 8.67
C LYS A 370 26.78 16.61 8.93
N ILE A 371 25.93 17.60 9.21
CA ILE A 371 24.49 17.43 9.39
C ILE A 371 23.84 17.23 8.01
N PRO A 372 23.13 16.10 7.77
CA PRO A 372 22.41 15.87 6.52
C PRO A 372 21.35 16.92 6.21
N ARG A 373 21.13 17.17 4.92
CA ARG A 373 20.17 18.09 4.33
C ARG A 373 19.52 17.41 3.13
N LEU A 374 18.37 17.92 2.70
CA LEU A 374 17.66 17.37 1.53
C LEU A 374 18.54 17.33 0.27
N SER A 375 19.42 18.33 0.10
CA SER A 375 20.39 18.37 -0.99
C SER A 375 21.37 17.19 -1.02
N ASP A 376 21.54 16.45 0.07
CA ASP A 376 22.42 15.28 0.11
C ASP A 376 21.78 14.02 -0.47
N LEU A 377 20.46 14.06 -0.67
CA LEU A 377 19.72 13.10 -1.49
C LEU A 377 19.76 13.49 -2.98
N ARG A 378 20.29 14.67 -3.33
CA ARG A 378 20.15 15.29 -4.67
C ARG A 378 21.01 14.67 -5.77
N GLU A 379 22.00 13.84 -5.43
CA GLU A 379 22.56 12.87 -6.39
C GLU A 379 21.49 11.88 -6.90
N SER A 380 20.27 11.97 -6.37
CA SER A 380 19.04 11.32 -6.78
C SER A 380 17.87 12.31 -6.65
N GLY A 381 17.95 13.50 -7.28
CA GLY A 381 17.07 14.66 -7.05
C GLY A 381 15.54 14.44 -7.12
N SER A 382 15.09 13.30 -7.62
CA SER A 382 13.69 12.84 -7.57
C SER A 382 13.26 12.28 -6.21
N LEU A 383 14.17 11.69 -5.42
CA LEU A 383 13.86 11.12 -4.12
C LEU A 383 13.25 12.16 -3.17
N GLU A 384 13.87 13.35 -3.12
CA GLU A 384 13.34 14.47 -2.33
C GLU A 384 11.93 14.84 -2.80
N GLN A 385 11.66 14.85 -4.10
CA GLN A 385 10.36 15.28 -4.64
C GLN A 385 9.27 14.27 -4.33
N GLU A 386 9.53 12.98 -4.56
CA GLU A 386 8.52 11.92 -4.45
C GLU A 386 8.19 11.56 -3.00
N ALA A 387 9.14 11.68 -2.06
CA ALA A 387 8.91 11.37 -0.65
C ALA A 387 7.87 12.31 0.00
N ASP A 388 7.04 11.76 0.88
CA ASP A 388 6.13 12.54 1.74
C ASP A 388 6.81 12.94 3.04
N VAL A 389 7.70 12.08 3.54
CA VAL A 389 8.52 12.29 4.74
C VAL A 389 9.98 11.93 4.42
N VAL A 390 10.91 12.78 4.85
CA VAL A 390 12.35 12.50 4.80
C VAL A 390 12.92 12.61 6.20
N LEU A 391 13.48 11.51 6.69
CA LEU A 391 14.19 11.38 7.95
C LEU A 391 15.69 11.27 7.67
N PHE A 392 16.51 11.93 8.49
CA PHE A 392 17.95 11.72 8.49
C PHE A 392 18.46 11.25 9.84
N ILE A 393 19.46 10.37 9.83
CA ILE A 393 20.22 10.03 11.04
C ILE A 393 21.49 10.88 11.06
N TYR A 394 21.64 11.66 12.13
CA TYR A 394 22.86 12.37 12.46
C TYR A 394 23.41 11.89 13.80
N ARG A 395 24.72 11.67 13.87
CA ARG A 395 25.43 11.17 15.05
C ARG A 395 26.63 12.04 15.33
N LYS A 396 26.45 13.01 16.23
CA LYS A 396 27.45 14.03 16.56
C LYS A 396 28.72 13.42 17.16
N ASP A 397 28.58 12.32 17.89
CA ASP A 397 29.69 11.56 18.47
C ASP A 397 30.66 11.00 17.42
N ARG A 398 30.20 10.75 16.19
CA ARG A 398 31.03 10.26 15.09
C ARG A 398 31.86 11.32 14.40
N ASP A 399 31.57 12.59 14.64
CA ASP A 399 32.30 13.71 14.04
C ASP A 399 33.37 14.30 14.98
N LYS A 400 33.42 13.84 16.24
CA LYS A 400 34.33 14.31 17.27
C LYS A 400 35.34 13.23 17.67
N LEU A 401 36.58 13.64 17.94
CA LEU A 401 37.62 12.76 18.50
C LEU A 401 37.31 12.37 19.96
N GLN A 402 36.71 13.29 20.73
CA GLN A 402 36.33 13.10 22.13
C GLN A 402 34.94 13.70 22.37
N PRO A 403 33.86 12.95 22.14
CA PRO A 403 32.51 13.37 22.49
C PRO A 403 32.29 13.34 24.01
N SER A 404 31.44 14.24 24.52
CA SER A 404 31.03 14.19 25.93
C SER A 404 30.19 12.95 26.21
N GLU A 405 30.07 12.54 27.48
CA GLU A 405 29.27 11.36 27.88
C GLU A 405 27.80 11.46 27.43
N GLU A 406 27.22 12.67 27.47
CA GLU A 406 25.85 12.93 26.99
C GLU A 406 25.72 12.77 25.47
N GLU A 407 26.76 13.12 24.72
CA GLU A 407 26.79 13.00 23.25
C GLU A 407 27.08 11.57 22.79
N GLN A 408 27.81 10.79 23.58
CA GLN A 408 28.20 9.42 23.23
C GLN A 408 26.98 8.57 22.92
N ASN A 409 26.98 7.93 21.75
CA ASN A 409 25.91 7.04 21.32
C ASN A 409 24.52 7.72 21.24
N THR A 410 24.46 9.05 21.21
CA THR A 410 23.21 9.78 20.99
C THR A 410 23.07 10.09 19.50
N ALA A 411 21.89 9.83 18.95
CA ALA A 411 21.58 10.08 17.55
C ALA A 411 20.40 11.04 17.43
N GLU A 412 20.55 12.00 16.53
CA GLU A 412 19.51 12.92 16.13
C GLU A 412 18.79 12.37 14.89
N ILE A 413 17.50 12.13 15.02
CA ILE A 413 16.59 11.78 13.93
C ILE A 413 15.93 13.07 13.46
N ILE A 414 16.40 13.57 12.32
CA ILE A 414 15.99 14.85 11.77
C ILE A 414 14.85 14.63 10.77
N ILE A 415 13.67 15.16 11.06
CA ILE A 415 12.55 15.23 10.13
C ILE A 415 12.79 16.42 9.20
N ALA A 416 13.50 16.18 8.10
CA ALA A 416 13.91 17.22 7.16
C ALA A 416 12.81 17.59 6.14
N LYS A 417 11.86 16.68 5.91
CA LYS A 417 10.66 16.94 5.13
C LYS A 417 9.48 16.23 5.76
N HIS A 418 8.35 16.92 5.86
CA HIS A 418 7.07 16.32 6.21
C HIS A 418 5.95 17.09 5.50
N ARG A 419 5.27 16.46 4.53
CA ARG A 419 4.22 17.14 3.73
C ARG A 419 2.99 17.56 4.54
N ASN A 420 2.71 16.85 5.63
CA ASN A 420 1.44 16.96 6.38
C ASN A 420 1.65 17.30 7.87
N GLY A 421 2.86 17.68 8.27
CA GLY A 421 3.19 17.91 9.67
C GLY A 421 4.48 18.71 9.86
N PRO A 422 4.89 18.93 11.11
CA PRO A 422 6.04 19.78 11.43
C PRO A 422 7.37 19.12 11.09
N LEU A 423 8.39 19.97 10.91
CA LEU A 423 9.79 19.55 10.94
C LEU A 423 10.26 19.56 12.40
N ALA A 424 11.09 18.60 12.78
CA ALA A 424 11.64 18.50 14.11
C ALA A 424 12.92 17.66 14.12
N THR A 425 13.65 17.70 15.23
CA THR A 425 14.75 16.79 15.50
C THR A 425 14.45 16.05 16.80
N VAL A 426 14.47 14.72 16.74
CA VAL A 426 14.21 13.83 17.88
C VAL A 426 15.52 13.19 18.30
N GLN A 427 15.76 13.04 19.59
CA GLN A 427 16.97 12.39 20.10
C GLN A 427 16.67 10.96 20.53
N LEU A 428 17.42 10.01 19.99
CA LEU A 428 17.38 8.61 20.38
C LEU A 428 18.76 8.17 20.89
N LYS A 429 18.78 7.16 21.75
CA LYS A 429 20.01 6.49 22.15
C LYS A 429 20.28 5.30 21.24
N PHE A 430 21.48 5.17 20.70
CA PHE A 430 21.92 4.02 19.93
C PHE A 430 22.75 3.09 20.82
N ASP A 431 22.37 1.82 20.91
CA ASP A 431 23.17 0.80 21.58
C ASP A 431 24.09 0.11 20.55
N PRO A 432 25.43 0.33 20.57
CA PRO A 432 26.33 -0.26 19.60
C PRO A 432 26.53 -1.77 19.77
N GLU A 433 26.30 -2.32 20.96
CA GLU A 433 26.47 -3.75 21.23
C GLU A 433 25.27 -4.56 20.74
N LYS A 434 24.08 -3.98 20.86
CA LYS A 434 22.80 -4.58 20.44
C LYS A 434 22.39 -4.15 19.03
N VAL A 435 23.03 -3.10 18.51
CA VAL A 435 22.78 -2.51 17.18
C VAL A 435 21.32 -2.06 17.04
N SER A 436 20.83 -1.31 18.03
CA SER A 436 19.42 -0.91 18.16
C SER A 436 19.28 0.49 18.76
N PHE A 437 18.20 1.19 18.44
CA PHE A 437 17.81 2.48 18.98
C PHE A 437 16.78 2.35 20.11
N LYS A 438 16.84 3.28 21.05
CA LYS A 438 15.90 3.43 22.17
C LYS A 438 15.49 4.89 22.36
N SER A 439 14.26 5.09 22.83
CA SER A 439 13.81 6.40 23.32
C SER A 439 14.67 6.86 24.50
N ILE A 440 14.89 8.17 24.61
CA ILE A 440 15.51 8.77 25.79
C ILE A 440 14.38 9.21 26.71
N ASP A 441 14.37 8.70 27.95
CA ASP A 441 13.44 9.19 28.98
C ASP A 441 13.85 10.60 29.39
N LYS A 442 13.20 11.60 28.80
CA LYS A 442 13.26 12.97 29.28
C LYS A 442 12.26 13.07 30.43
N MET A 443 12.72 12.95 31.68
CA MET A 443 11.87 13.37 32.80
C MET A 443 11.43 14.81 32.53
N HIS A 444 10.13 15.02 32.35
CA HIS A 444 9.56 16.36 32.31
C HIS A 444 9.86 17.01 33.66
N VAL A 445 10.89 17.84 33.72
CA VAL A 445 10.99 18.86 34.76
C VAL A 445 9.87 19.84 34.45
N THR A 446 8.71 19.60 35.02
CA THR A 446 7.65 20.60 35.13
C THR A 446 8.23 21.76 35.94
N GLU A 447 8.53 22.88 35.28
CA GLU A 447 8.63 24.19 35.93
C GLU A 447 7.24 24.72 36.31
#